data_AF-A0A932B4K1-F1
#
_entry.id   AF-A0A932B4K1-F1
#
_cell.length_a   1.000
_cell.length_b   1.000
_cell.length_c   1.000
_cell.angle_alpha   90.00
_cell.angle_beta   90.00
_cell.angle_gamma   90.00
#
_symmetry.space_group_name_H-M   'P 1'
#
loop_
_entity.id
_entity.type
_entity.pdbx_description
1 polymer ?
#
loop_
_entity_poly.entity_id
_entity_poly.type
_entity_poly.pdbx_seq_one_letter_code
_entity_poly.pdbx_strand_id
1 'polypeptide(L)'
;MPSRRPPWDFPRNIASTRILFGLGREHGLSARDCLAGTGLSEAQLAQPERLVEAMQEMQVVRNLLRHLGPDIGLGLDAGLRYHPTTFGIWGFALQSSPTAWKAVEVGIRYARLTCAFCTPHMAVSEDEALLICEDKDVPDDVRDFLVDRDGAMILQLQRDVLPMHMPLTRLELKRPRPAYADRIAALYGHEPVFNQAS
;
A
#
# COMPACT_ATOMS: atom_id res chain seq x y z
N MET A 1 18.23 4.30 -24.29
CA MET A 1 18.71 3.60 -23.06
C MET A 1 17.65 2.58 -22.68
N PRO A 2 17.98 1.32 -22.35
CA PRO A 2 16.96 0.39 -21.87
C PRO A 2 16.29 1.00 -20.63
N SER A 3 14.98 1.17 -20.66
CA SER A 3 14.22 1.73 -19.55
C SER A 3 14.50 0.92 -18.30
N ARG A 4 15.05 1.56 -17.26
CA ARG A 4 15.31 0.91 -15.98
C ARG A 4 13.98 0.35 -15.46
N ARG A 5 13.94 -0.96 -15.20
CA ARG A 5 12.76 -1.63 -14.64
C ARG A 5 12.39 -0.96 -13.30
N PRO A 6 11.10 -0.61 -13.07
CA PRO A 6 10.68 0.03 -11.82
C PRO A 6 11.09 -0.79 -10.59
N PRO A 7 11.37 -0.14 -9.44
CA PRO A 7 11.85 -0.84 -8.24
C PRO A 7 10.84 -1.83 -7.66
N TRP A 8 9.55 -1.64 -7.96
CA TRP A 8 8.42 -2.48 -7.55
C TRP A 8 8.16 -3.68 -8.47
N ASP A 9 8.79 -3.73 -9.65
CA ASP A 9 8.48 -4.75 -10.67
C ASP A 9 9.33 -6.01 -10.48
N PHE A 10 8.89 -6.83 -9.52
CA PHE A 10 9.46 -8.14 -9.19
C PHE A 10 8.35 -9.11 -8.75
N PRO A 11 8.58 -10.44 -8.86
CA PRO A 11 7.65 -11.44 -8.36
C PRO A 11 7.49 -11.37 -6.84
N ARG A 12 6.26 -11.46 -6.35
CA ARG A 12 5.88 -11.22 -4.95
C ARG A 12 4.85 -12.24 -4.48
N ASN A 13 4.69 -12.40 -3.17
CA ASN A 13 3.68 -13.29 -2.61
C ASN A 13 2.26 -12.82 -3.01
N ILE A 14 1.37 -13.78 -3.30
CA ILE A 14 0.00 -13.54 -3.75
C ILE A 14 -0.92 -12.85 -2.73
N ALA A 15 -0.52 -12.73 -1.46
CA ALA A 15 -1.35 -12.22 -0.37
C ALA A 15 -1.99 -10.86 -0.68
N SER A 16 -1.22 -9.90 -1.24
CA SER A 16 -1.75 -8.60 -1.68
C SER A 16 -2.87 -8.74 -2.72
N THR A 17 -2.65 -9.58 -3.72
CA THR A 17 -3.65 -9.84 -4.77
C THR A 17 -4.91 -10.49 -4.19
N ARG A 18 -4.79 -11.37 -3.19
CA ARG A 18 -5.93 -11.96 -2.48
C ARG A 18 -6.72 -10.92 -1.69
N ILE A 19 -6.02 -9.99 -1.01
CA ILE A 19 -6.66 -8.89 -0.26
C ILE A 19 -7.46 -8.02 -1.23
N LEU A 20 -6.85 -7.60 -2.33
CA LEU A 20 -7.51 -6.79 -3.36
C LEU A 20 -8.70 -7.51 -4.01
N PHE A 21 -8.54 -8.81 -4.29
CA PHE A 21 -9.62 -9.64 -4.79
C PHE A 21 -10.79 -9.69 -3.79
N GLY A 22 -10.51 -9.99 -2.52
CA GLY A 22 -11.52 -10.04 -1.45
C GLY A 22 -12.27 -8.72 -1.32
N LEU A 23 -11.55 -7.60 -1.34
CA LEU A 23 -12.14 -6.25 -1.34
C LEU A 23 -13.09 -6.06 -2.53
N GLY A 24 -12.69 -6.43 -3.74
CA GLY A 24 -13.59 -6.38 -4.91
C GLY A 24 -14.86 -7.21 -4.72
N ARG A 25 -14.74 -8.41 -4.13
CA ARG A 25 -15.87 -9.30 -3.84
C ARG A 25 -16.83 -8.70 -2.81
N GLU A 26 -16.31 -8.04 -1.77
CA GLU A 26 -17.11 -7.33 -0.76
C GLU A 26 -17.94 -6.19 -1.38
N HIS A 27 -17.40 -5.54 -2.42
CA HIS A 27 -18.11 -4.53 -3.21
C HIS A 27 -18.99 -5.12 -4.33
N GLY A 28 -19.20 -6.43 -4.36
CA GLY A 28 -20.14 -7.10 -5.27
C GLY A 28 -19.61 -7.43 -6.67
N LEU A 29 -18.32 -7.22 -6.95
CA LEU A 29 -17.74 -7.55 -8.26
C LEU A 29 -17.68 -9.06 -8.44
N SER A 30 -17.91 -9.55 -9.66
CA SER A 30 -17.69 -10.96 -9.99
C SER A 30 -16.20 -11.31 -9.95
N ALA A 31 -15.85 -12.59 -9.73
CA ALA A 31 -14.45 -13.01 -9.79
C ALA A 31 -13.83 -12.76 -11.18
N ARG A 32 -14.63 -12.93 -12.24
CA ARG A 32 -14.27 -12.61 -13.62
C ARG A 32 -13.90 -11.14 -13.77
N ASP A 33 -14.66 -10.24 -13.13
CA ASP A 33 -14.41 -8.80 -13.18
C ASP A 33 -13.13 -8.41 -12.43
N CYS A 34 -12.93 -8.94 -11.22
CA CYS A 34 -11.71 -8.69 -10.44
C CYS A 34 -10.45 -9.19 -11.15
N LEU A 35 -10.52 -10.35 -11.81
CA LEU A 35 -9.36 -11.04 -12.39
C LEU A 35 -9.19 -10.86 -13.90
N ALA A 36 -10.03 -10.04 -14.55
CA ALA A 36 -9.95 -9.79 -15.98
C ALA A 36 -8.54 -9.34 -16.40
N GLY A 37 -7.95 -10.01 -17.39
CA GLY A 37 -6.63 -9.67 -17.92
C GLY A 37 -5.43 -9.96 -16.99
N THR A 38 -5.65 -10.54 -15.80
CA THR A 38 -4.56 -10.88 -14.87
C THR A 38 -3.87 -12.20 -15.21
N GLY A 39 -4.55 -13.09 -15.95
CA GLY A 39 -4.14 -14.49 -16.14
C GLY A 39 -4.23 -15.34 -14.87
N LEU A 40 -4.80 -14.82 -13.78
CA LEU A 40 -5.01 -15.53 -12.53
C LEU A 40 -6.41 -16.14 -12.45
N SER A 41 -6.53 -17.24 -11.71
CA SER A 41 -7.83 -17.84 -11.33
C SER A 41 -8.03 -17.85 -9.81
N GLU A 42 -9.28 -18.01 -9.37
CA GLU A 42 -9.60 -18.10 -7.94
C GLU A 42 -8.88 -19.25 -7.24
N ALA A 43 -8.75 -20.39 -7.91
CA ALA A 43 -8.01 -21.54 -7.38
C ALA A 43 -6.52 -21.21 -7.16
N GLN A 44 -5.94 -20.34 -7.99
CA GLN A 44 -4.57 -19.89 -7.81
C GLN A 44 -4.45 -18.90 -6.65
N LEU A 45 -5.43 -18.02 -6.45
CA LEU A 45 -5.49 -17.13 -5.28
C LEU A 45 -5.58 -17.92 -3.97
N ALA A 46 -6.16 -19.12 -3.96
CA ALA A 46 -6.23 -19.95 -2.77
C ALA A 46 -4.87 -20.57 -2.35
N GLN A 47 -3.82 -20.45 -3.16
CA GLN A 47 -2.49 -21.03 -2.90
C GLN A 47 -1.58 -20.00 -2.19
N PRO A 48 -1.41 -20.05 -0.86
CA PRO A 48 -0.74 -18.98 -0.10
C PRO A 48 0.74 -18.78 -0.45
N GLU A 49 1.44 -19.82 -0.89
CA GLU A 49 2.86 -19.76 -1.26
C GLU A 49 3.09 -19.31 -2.71
N ARG A 50 2.02 -19.03 -3.45
CA ARG A 50 2.14 -18.66 -4.86
C ARG A 50 2.78 -17.29 -5.00
N LEU A 51 3.68 -17.19 -5.97
CA LEU A 51 4.20 -15.91 -6.45
C LEU A 51 3.37 -15.41 -7.64
N VAL A 52 3.20 -14.10 -7.70
CA VAL A 52 2.56 -13.37 -8.80
C VAL A 52 3.46 -12.24 -9.26
N GLU A 53 3.33 -11.86 -10.53
CA GLU A 53 4.00 -10.68 -11.04
C GLU A 53 3.33 -9.41 -10.51
N ALA A 54 4.13 -8.38 -10.23
CA ALA A 54 3.64 -7.06 -9.81
C ALA A 54 2.53 -6.51 -10.72
N MET A 55 2.68 -6.73 -12.03
CA MET A 55 1.72 -6.29 -13.04
C MET A 55 0.37 -7.01 -12.95
N GLN A 56 0.33 -8.26 -12.45
CA GLN A 56 -0.93 -8.97 -12.24
C GLN A 56 -1.72 -8.37 -11.08
N GLU A 57 -1.02 -8.04 -9.98
CA GLU A 57 -1.62 -7.32 -8.85
C GLU A 57 -2.13 -5.94 -9.28
N MET A 58 -1.32 -5.19 -10.03
CA MET A 58 -1.70 -3.88 -10.55
C MET A 58 -2.91 -3.98 -11.51
N GLN A 59 -3.01 -5.05 -12.29
CA GLN A 59 -4.18 -5.29 -13.14
C GLN A 59 -5.45 -5.54 -12.32
N VAL A 60 -5.36 -6.18 -11.14
CA VAL A 60 -6.50 -6.26 -10.20
C VAL A 60 -6.90 -4.86 -9.75
N VAL A 61 -5.95 -4.00 -9.37
CA VAL A 61 -6.26 -2.60 -9.00
C VAL A 61 -6.99 -1.86 -10.13
N ARG A 62 -6.51 -1.96 -11.37
CA ARG A 62 -7.17 -1.37 -12.54
C ARG A 62 -8.60 -1.88 -12.72
N ASN A 63 -8.83 -3.18 -12.50
CA ASN A 63 -10.17 -3.75 -12.58
C ASN A 63 -11.11 -3.20 -11.50
N LEU A 64 -10.61 -3.06 -10.26
CA LEU A 64 -11.39 -2.46 -9.17
C LEU A 64 -11.77 -1.03 -9.52
N LEU A 65 -10.80 -0.20 -9.94
CA LEU A 65 -11.03 1.19 -10.29
C LEU A 65 -11.99 1.35 -11.48
N ARG A 66 -11.88 0.48 -12.49
CA ARG A 66 -12.78 0.50 -13.66
C ARG A 66 -14.24 0.27 -13.28
N HIS A 67 -14.50 -0.58 -12.28
CA HIS A 67 -15.86 -0.98 -11.89
C HIS A 67 -16.45 -0.15 -10.74
N LEU A 68 -15.60 0.29 -9.81
CA LEU A 68 -16.02 0.98 -8.59
C LEU A 68 -15.73 2.49 -8.61
N GLY A 69 -14.92 2.95 -9.56
CA GLY A 69 -14.44 4.31 -9.63
C GLY A 69 -13.33 4.63 -8.60
N PRO A 70 -12.62 5.74 -8.78
CA PRO A 70 -11.54 6.17 -7.88
C PRO A 70 -12.03 6.95 -6.65
N ASP A 71 -13.26 7.50 -6.69
CA ASP A 71 -13.71 8.56 -5.77
C ASP A 71 -14.26 8.07 -4.43
N ILE A 72 -14.16 6.77 -4.14
CA ILE A 72 -14.66 6.19 -2.88
C ILE A 72 -13.55 5.99 -1.84
N GLY A 73 -12.28 6.16 -2.18
CA GLY A 73 -11.16 5.91 -1.26
C GLY A 73 -10.85 4.43 -1.03
N LEU A 74 -11.07 3.60 -2.05
CA LEU A 74 -10.88 2.14 -1.98
C LEU A 74 -9.45 1.73 -1.59
N GLY A 75 -8.45 2.56 -1.93
CA GLY A 75 -7.06 2.35 -1.53
C GLY A 75 -6.88 2.37 0.00
N LEU A 76 -7.54 3.30 0.69
CA LEU A 76 -7.52 3.38 2.15
C LEU A 76 -8.07 2.09 2.77
N ASP A 77 -9.20 1.62 2.26
CA ASP A 77 -9.83 0.38 2.69
C ASP A 77 -8.89 -0.81 2.46
N ALA A 78 -8.29 -0.90 1.27
CA ALA A 78 -7.32 -1.95 0.97
C ALA A 78 -6.15 -1.96 1.96
N GLY A 79 -5.53 -0.80 2.22
CA GLY A 79 -4.35 -0.69 3.09
C GLY A 79 -4.60 -1.16 4.53
N LEU A 80 -5.80 -0.96 5.06
CA LEU A 80 -6.16 -1.38 6.42
C LEU A 80 -6.30 -2.90 6.60
N ARG A 81 -6.24 -3.67 5.52
CA ARG A 81 -6.32 -5.15 5.53
C ARG A 81 -4.94 -5.83 5.57
N TYR A 82 -3.86 -5.05 5.58
CA TYR A 82 -2.48 -5.55 5.61
C TYR A 82 -1.98 -5.57 7.05
N HIS A 83 -1.61 -6.77 7.51
CA HIS A 83 -1.08 -7.01 8.85
C HIS A 83 0.34 -7.56 8.75
N PRO A 84 1.14 -7.55 9.84
CA PRO A 84 2.47 -8.14 9.81
C PRO A 84 2.49 -9.59 9.28
N THR A 85 1.44 -10.38 9.57
CA THR A 85 1.30 -11.76 9.09
C THR A 85 1.19 -11.87 7.57
N THR A 86 0.76 -10.82 6.87
CA THR A 86 0.72 -10.75 5.41
C THR A 86 2.11 -10.86 4.78
N PHE A 87 3.16 -10.46 5.51
CA PHE A 87 4.53 -10.33 5.00
C PHE A 87 5.50 -11.39 5.52
N GLY A 88 5.01 -12.40 6.24
CA GLY A 88 5.81 -13.51 6.76
C GLY A 88 7.02 -13.03 7.57
N ILE A 89 8.23 -13.42 7.15
CA ILE A 89 9.48 -13.11 7.86
C ILE A 89 9.72 -11.60 8.01
N TRP A 90 9.29 -10.78 7.04
CA TRP A 90 9.43 -9.34 7.14
C TRP A 90 8.57 -8.77 8.27
N GLY A 91 7.31 -9.19 8.36
CA GLY A 91 6.42 -8.77 9.45
C GLY A 91 6.83 -9.33 10.81
N PHE A 92 7.45 -10.52 10.85
CA PHE A 92 8.07 -11.04 12.07
C PHE A 92 9.27 -10.18 12.51
N ALA A 93 10.11 -9.73 11.57
CA ALA A 93 11.24 -8.84 11.87
C ALA A 93 10.78 -7.49 12.44
N LEU A 94 9.66 -6.96 11.96
CA LEU A 94 9.05 -5.77 12.55
C LEU A 94 8.61 -6.01 13.99
N GLN A 95 7.82 -7.06 14.24
CA GLN A 95 7.29 -7.39 15.57
C GLN A 95 8.38 -7.76 16.59
N SER A 96 9.49 -8.34 16.14
CA SER A 96 10.62 -8.71 16.99
C SER A 96 11.65 -7.59 17.18
N SER A 97 11.40 -6.41 16.59
CA SER A 97 12.32 -5.29 16.72
C SER A 97 12.34 -4.77 18.16
N PRO A 98 13.54 -4.50 18.73
CA PRO A 98 13.70 -4.11 20.13
C PRO A 98 13.15 -2.71 20.45
N THR A 99 12.94 -1.86 19.44
CA THR A 99 12.39 -0.51 19.59
C THR A 99 11.53 -0.15 18.37
N ALA A 100 10.63 0.82 18.54
CA ALA A 100 9.84 1.38 17.45
C ALA A 100 10.73 1.89 16.30
N TRP A 101 11.80 2.60 16.63
CA TRP A 101 12.76 3.09 15.66
C TRP A 101 13.42 1.96 14.87
N LYS A 102 13.82 0.88 15.54
CA LYS A 102 14.42 -0.27 14.85
C LYS A 102 13.41 -0.96 13.92
N ALA A 103 12.13 -1.02 14.30
CA ALA A 103 11.07 -1.53 13.43
C ALA A 103 10.94 -0.67 12.16
N VAL A 104 10.95 0.66 12.29
CA VAL A 104 10.91 1.59 11.14
C VAL A 104 12.14 1.39 10.24
N GLU A 105 13.34 1.32 10.82
CA GLU A 105 14.58 1.06 10.07
C GLU A 105 14.52 -0.26 9.27
N VAL A 106 14.02 -1.34 9.89
CA VAL A 106 13.84 -2.64 9.23
C VAL A 106 12.81 -2.54 8.12
N GLY A 107 11.67 -1.88 8.38
CA GLY A 107 10.58 -1.71 7.43
C GLY A 107 11.04 -1.01 6.16
N ILE A 108 11.78 0.09 6.30
CA ILE A 108 12.31 0.85 5.17
C ILE A 108 13.42 0.07 4.45
N ARG A 109 14.40 -0.46 5.19
CA ARG A 109 15.56 -1.17 4.61
C ARG A 109 15.14 -2.35 3.75
N TYR A 110 14.10 -3.07 4.17
CA TYR A 110 13.62 -4.28 3.51
C TYR A 110 12.24 -4.10 2.86
N ALA A 111 11.84 -2.86 2.53
CA ALA A 111 10.56 -2.57 1.90
C ALA A 111 10.33 -3.37 0.59
N ARG A 112 11.41 -3.75 -0.11
CA ARG A 112 11.36 -4.61 -1.31
C ARG A 112 10.92 -6.05 -1.05
N LEU A 113 10.79 -6.48 0.21
CA LEU A 113 10.18 -7.77 0.57
C LEU A 113 8.64 -7.71 0.64
N THR A 114 8.05 -6.53 0.42
CA THR A 114 6.61 -6.29 0.48
C THR A 114 5.98 -6.23 -0.91
N CYS A 115 4.69 -5.88 -0.97
CA CYS A 115 3.94 -5.58 -2.19
C CYS A 115 3.76 -4.06 -2.44
N ALA A 116 4.48 -3.20 -1.72
CA ALA A 116 4.42 -1.75 -1.89
C ALA A 116 4.84 -1.34 -3.31
N PHE A 117 4.12 -0.38 -3.89
CA PHE A 117 4.51 0.26 -5.15
C PHE A 117 5.23 1.58 -4.90
N CYS A 118 4.89 2.27 -3.82
CA CYS A 118 5.62 3.45 -3.37
C CYS A 118 6.91 3.03 -2.67
N THR A 119 8.00 3.78 -2.88
CA THR A 119 9.29 3.52 -2.23
C THR A 119 9.41 4.38 -0.97
N PRO A 120 9.34 3.79 0.24
CA PRO A 120 9.49 4.56 1.47
C PRO A 120 10.96 4.93 1.70
N HIS A 121 11.20 6.13 2.20
CA HIS A 121 12.47 6.56 2.78
C HIS A 121 12.21 7.49 3.95
N MET A 122 13.21 7.66 4.81
CA MET A 122 13.10 8.49 6.01
C MET A 122 14.12 9.61 5.96
N ALA A 123 13.64 10.84 6.16
CA ALA A 123 14.47 12.01 6.41
C ALA A 123 14.32 12.39 7.89
N VAL A 124 15.43 12.59 8.57
CA VAL A 124 15.46 12.85 10.02
C VAL A 124 16.22 14.15 10.25
N SER A 125 15.62 15.05 11.01
CA SER A 125 16.25 16.25 11.55
C SER A 125 16.27 16.17 13.09
N GLU A 126 16.74 17.22 13.76
CA GLU A 126 16.78 17.25 15.22
C GLU A 126 15.38 17.19 15.86
N ASP A 127 14.36 17.77 15.20
CA ASP A 127 13.02 17.94 15.74
C ASP A 127 11.95 17.06 15.07
N GLU A 128 12.22 16.51 13.88
CA GLU A 128 11.23 15.75 13.11
C GLU A 128 11.79 14.54 12.36
N ALA A 129 10.94 13.54 12.17
CA ALA A 129 11.18 12.41 11.27
C ALA A 129 10.08 12.37 10.22
N LEU A 130 10.46 12.44 8.95
CA LEU A 130 9.57 12.42 7.80
C LEU A 130 9.67 11.05 7.12
N LEU A 131 8.56 10.32 7.08
CA LEU A 131 8.41 9.15 6.24
C LEU A 131 7.86 9.58 4.88
N ILE A 132 8.69 9.50 3.85
CA ILE A 132 8.37 9.95 2.50
C ILE A 132 8.16 8.71 1.61
N CYS A 133 7.05 8.65 0.91
CA CYS A 133 6.73 7.58 -0.03
C CYS A 133 6.87 8.10 -1.47
N GLU A 134 7.91 7.67 -2.19
CA GLU A 134 8.10 8.04 -3.59
C GLU A 134 7.18 7.22 -4.51
N ASP A 135 6.42 7.94 -5.33
CA ASP A 135 5.42 7.39 -6.25
C ASP A 135 5.79 7.59 -7.73
N LYS A 136 7.00 8.11 -8.03
CA LYS A 136 7.40 8.53 -9.39
C LYS A 136 7.35 7.43 -10.45
N ASP A 137 7.54 6.18 -10.03
CA ASP A 137 7.53 5.01 -10.91
C ASP A 137 6.15 4.33 -10.95
N VAL A 138 5.14 4.89 -10.26
CA VAL A 138 3.78 4.35 -10.22
C VAL A 138 2.95 4.93 -11.37
N PRO A 139 2.30 4.09 -12.20
CA PRO A 139 1.46 4.59 -13.30
C PRO A 139 0.30 5.47 -12.82
N ASP A 140 0.06 6.56 -13.54
CA ASP A 140 -0.92 7.60 -13.18
C ASP A 140 -2.33 7.05 -12.94
N ASP A 141 -2.74 6.05 -13.72
CA ASP A 141 -4.08 5.48 -13.69
C ASP A 141 -4.42 4.72 -12.38
N VAL A 142 -3.40 4.34 -11.61
CA VAL A 142 -3.53 3.62 -10.33
C VAL A 142 -2.84 4.33 -9.16
N ARG A 143 -2.13 5.44 -9.43
CA ARG A 143 -1.25 6.12 -8.48
C ARG A 143 -1.96 6.49 -7.18
N ASP A 144 -3.10 7.16 -7.28
CA ASP A 144 -3.87 7.62 -6.11
C ASP A 144 -4.33 6.47 -5.22
N PHE A 145 -4.79 5.38 -5.83
CA PHE A 145 -5.18 4.18 -5.10
C PHE A 145 -3.97 3.56 -4.37
N LEU A 146 -2.82 3.46 -5.04
CA LEU A 146 -1.64 2.80 -4.50
C LEU A 146 -0.94 3.64 -3.42
N VAL A 147 -0.95 4.97 -3.55
CA VAL A 147 -0.49 5.89 -2.50
C VAL A 147 -1.35 5.74 -1.26
N ASP A 148 -2.68 5.74 -1.41
CA ASP A 148 -3.59 5.56 -0.28
C ASP A 148 -3.44 4.18 0.38
N ARG A 149 -3.31 3.13 -0.44
CA ARG A 149 -3.11 1.77 0.04
C ARG A 149 -1.82 1.63 0.81
N ASP A 150 -0.71 2.08 0.24
CA ASP A 150 0.61 1.91 0.86
C ASP A 150 0.71 2.77 2.13
N GLY A 151 0.16 4.00 2.12
CA GLY A 151 0.07 4.85 3.31
C GLY A 151 -0.80 4.24 4.41
N ALA A 152 -2.00 3.74 4.09
CA ALA A 152 -2.89 3.13 5.07
C ALA A 152 -2.32 1.81 5.61
N MET A 153 -1.61 1.05 4.78
CA MET A 153 -0.85 -0.14 5.18
C MET A 153 0.26 0.21 6.17
N ILE A 154 1.04 1.27 5.94
CA ILE A 154 2.06 1.73 6.88
C ILE A 154 1.42 2.08 8.24
N LEU A 155 0.31 2.83 8.23
CA LEU A 155 -0.42 3.18 9.44
C LEU A 155 -0.95 1.94 10.17
N GLN A 156 -1.49 0.96 9.43
CA GLN A 156 -1.97 -0.30 10.02
C GLN A 156 -0.83 -1.10 10.65
N LEU A 157 0.30 -1.23 9.96
CA LEU A 157 1.50 -1.89 10.48
C LEU A 157 2.05 -1.20 11.72
N GLN A 158 2.03 0.14 11.75
CA GLN A 158 2.40 0.89 12.93
C GLN A 158 1.50 0.51 14.12
N ARG A 159 0.18 0.47 13.93
CA ARG A 159 -0.80 0.11 14.97
C ARG A 159 -0.62 -1.32 15.47
N ASP A 160 -0.25 -2.25 14.58
CA ASP A 160 -0.09 -3.66 14.93
C ASP A 160 1.26 -3.96 15.63
N VAL A 161 2.32 -3.23 15.28
CA VAL A 161 3.68 -3.49 15.76
C VAL A 161 4.04 -2.63 16.97
N LEU A 162 3.57 -1.38 17.02
CA LEU A 162 3.97 -0.44 18.06
C LEU A 162 2.92 -0.40 19.18
N PRO A 163 3.34 -0.46 20.45
CA PRO A 163 2.43 -0.34 21.60
C PRO A 163 1.88 1.07 21.78
N MET A 164 2.35 2.04 20.97
CA MET A 164 1.97 3.45 21.05
C MET A 164 1.66 4.01 19.66
N HIS A 165 0.68 4.92 19.62
CA HIS A 165 0.43 5.74 18.43
C HIS A 165 1.51 6.81 18.36
N MET A 166 2.41 6.72 17.38
CA MET A 166 3.28 7.84 17.03
C MET A 166 2.38 8.99 16.55
N PRO A 167 2.44 10.18 17.18
CA PRO A 167 1.63 11.30 16.73
C PRO A 167 2.11 11.72 15.35
N LEU A 168 1.28 11.53 14.34
CA LEU A 168 1.48 12.18 13.06
C LEU A 168 1.36 13.69 13.30
N THR A 169 2.29 14.50 12.81
CA THR A 169 2.21 15.96 12.99
C THR A 169 1.75 16.67 11.73
N ARG A 170 2.06 16.09 10.58
CA ARG A 170 1.73 16.62 9.25
C ARG A 170 1.49 15.47 8.27
N LEU A 171 0.53 15.66 7.37
CA LEU A 171 0.26 14.78 6.24
C LEU A 171 0.22 15.60 4.96
N GLU A 172 1.03 15.22 3.98
CA GLU A 172 1.18 15.94 2.72
C GLU A 172 0.95 15.00 1.55
N LEU A 173 0.15 15.47 0.59
CA LEU A 173 -0.19 14.73 -0.61
C LEU A 173 0.04 15.61 -1.83
N LYS A 174 0.73 15.07 -2.83
CA LYS A 174 1.04 15.77 -4.09
C LYS A 174 -0.21 16.03 -4.94
N ARG A 175 -1.22 15.19 -4.78
CA ARG A 175 -2.46 15.22 -5.55
C ARG A 175 -3.41 16.34 -5.10
N PRO A 176 -4.35 16.75 -5.96
CA PRO A 176 -5.49 17.58 -5.56
C PRO A 176 -6.35 16.89 -4.49
N ARG A 177 -7.18 17.68 -3.79
CA ARG A 177 -8.12 17.17 -2.80
C ARG A 177 -9.14 16.23 -3.48
N PRO A 178 -9.19 14.92 -3.13
CA PRO A 178 -10.18 14.01 -3.68
C PRO A 178 -11.54 14.15 -2.98
N ALA A 179 -12.60 13.57 -3.57
CA ALA A 179 -13.96 13.59 -3.01
C ALA A 179 -14.04 12.96 -1.61
N TYR A 180 -13.17 11.99 -1.31
CA TYR A 180 -13.10 11.26 -0.04
C TYR A 180 -12.03 11.81 0.92
N ALA A 181 -11.58 13.06 0.76
CA ALA A 181 -10.54 13.65 1.60
C ALA A 181 -10.84 13.58 3.10
N ASP A 182 -12.12 13.69 3.50
CA ASP A 182 -12.53 13.59 4.91
C ASP A 182 -12.25 12.18 5.48
N ARG A 183 -12.32 11.13 4.64
CA ARG A 183 -11.93 9.77 5.04
C ARG A 183 -10.43 9.65 5.29
N ILE A 184 -9.61 10.36 4.49
CA ILE A 184 -8.16 10.44 4.71
C ILE A 184 -7.91 11.13 6.06
N ALA A 185 -8.50 12.30 6.28
CA ALA A 185 -8.34 13.05 7.51
C ALA A 185 -8.74 12.22 8.75
N ALA A 186 -9.88 11.54 8.69
CA ALA A 186 -10.35 10.67 9.76
C ALA A 186 -9.42 9.48 10.02
N LEU A 187 -8.87 8.87 8.98
CA LEU A 187 -7.98 7.71 9.12
C LEU A 187 -6.67 8.07 9.81
N TYR A 188 -6.06 9.18 9.41
CA TYR A 188 -4.76 9.65 9.90
C TYR A 188 -4.86 10.55 11.13
N GLY A 189 -6.06 11.03 11.48
CA GLY A 189 -6.28 11.97 12.57
C GLY A 189 -5.77 13.38 12.30
N HIS A 190 -5.43 13.70 11.04
CA HIS A 190 -4.84 14.97 10.61
C HIS A 190 -5.39 15.41 9.27
N GLU A 191 -5.70 16.70 9.12
CA GLU A 191 -6.11 17.27 7.84
C GLU A 191 -4.94 17.24 6.84
N PRO A 192 -5.06 16.57 5.69
CA PRO A 192 -3.98 16.52 4.71
C PRO A 192 -3.81 17.86 4.02
N VAL A 193 -2.54 18.26 3.80
CA VAL A 193 -2.22 19.36 2.90
C VAL A 193 -2.04 18.80 1.50
N PHE A 194 -2.91 19.22 0.58
CA PHE A 194 -2.93 18.76 -0.81
C PHE A 194 -2.07 19.67 -1.72
N ASN A 195 -1.83 19.22 -2.96
CA ASN A 195 -1.05 19.94 -3.99
C ASN A 195 0.38 20.29 -3.55
N GLN A 196 1.02 19.43 -2.77
CA GLN A 196 2.40 19.67 -2.32
C GLN A 196 3.42 19.31 -3.41
N ALA A 197 4.54 20.04 -3.44
CA ALA A 197 5.68 19.70 -4.30
C ALA A 197 6.44 18.49 -3.71
N SER A 198 7.08 17.70 -4.58
CA SER A 198 7.92 16.55 -4.16
C SER A 198 9.20 17.01 -3.49
#